data_AF-A0A0R2CD84-F1
#
_entry.id   AF-A0A0R2CD84-F1
#
_cell.length_a   1.000
_cell.length_b   1.000
_cell.length_c   1.000
_cell.angle_alpha   90.00
_cell.angle_beta   90.00
_cell.angle_gamma   90.00
#
_symmetry.space_group_name_H-M   'P 1'
#
loop_
_entity.id
_entity.type
_entity.pdbx_description
1 polymer ?
#
loop_
_entity_poly.entity_id
_entity_poly.type
_entity_poly.pdbx_seq_one_letter_code
_entity_poly.pdbx_strand_id
1 'polypeptide(L)'
;MQKSFIKELEANVLTEDGNSKTFLVPSKRERLAVKIDKDVLKRLSDKRKLERMLKNLIKMNSKSTTEETININKRNFRIFI
;
A
#
# COMPACT_ATOMS: atom_id res chain seq x y z
N MET A 1 5.20 16.71 14.91
CA MET A 1 4.51 15.42 15.18
C MET A 1 4.20 14.74 13.85
N GLN A 2 5.09 13.89 13.32
CA GLN A 2 4.76 13.08 12.14
C GLN A 2 3.89 11.91 12.59
N LYS A 3 2.57 12.00 12.39
CA LYS A 3 1.71 10.82 12.43
C LYS A 3 2.28 9.84 11.40
N SER A 4 2.81 8.72 11.86
CA SER A 4 3.50 7.76 11.00
C SER A 4 2.46 7.17 10.06
N PHE A 5 2.52 7.51 8.78
CA PHE A 5 1.63 7.01 7.70
C PHE A 5 1.45 5.49 7.79
N ILE A 6 2.50 4.77 8.19
CA ILE A 6 2.48 3.32 8.43
C ILE A 6 1.57 2.92 9.60
N LYS A 7 1.52 3.68 10.69
CA LYS A 7 0.59 3.39 11.81
C LYS A 7 -0.87 3.53 11.37
N GLU A 8 -1.18 4.56 10.58
CA GLU A 8 -2.53 4.74 10.02
C GLU A 8 -2.86 3.64 9.01
N LEU A 9 -1.89 3.18 8.22
CA LEU A 9 -2.06 2.05 7.31
C LEU A 9 -2.29 0.72 8.06
N GLU A 10 -1.52 0.45 9.11
CA GLU A 10 -1.65 -0.76 9.95
C GLU A 10 -3.02 -0.80 10.67
N ALA A 11 -3.60 0.37 10.99
CA ALA A 11 -4.95 0.47 11.54
C ALA A 11 -6.05 0.27 10.48
N ASN A 12 -5.73 0.46 9.20
CA ASN A 12 -6.67 0.41 8.08
C ASN A 12 -6.52 -0.88 7.26
N VAL A 13 -6.30 -2.02 7.92
CA VAL A 13 -6.30 -3.33 7.26
C VAL A 13 -7.74 -3.73 6.93
N LEU A 14 -8.03 -3.94 5.65
CA LEU A 14 -9.36 -4.35 5.19
C LEU A 14 -9.54 -5.86 5.32
N THR A 15 -8.56 -6.61 4.82
CA THR A 15 -8.57 -8.09 4.83
C THR A 15 -7.15 -8.62 4.92
N GLU A 16 -7.00 -9.76 5.60
CA GLU A 16 -5.75 -10.50 5.62
C GLU A 16 -6.05 -11.95 5.22
N ASP A 17 -5.59 -12.32 4.03
CA ASP A 17 -5.66 -13.68 3.51
C ASP A 17 -4.40 -14.47 3.89
N GLY A 18 -4.41 -15.79 3.70
CA GLY A 18 -3.24 -16.65 3.89
C GLY A 18 -2.00 -16.16 3.13
N ASN A 19 -2.18 -15.60 1.92
CA ASN A 19 -1.11 -15.23 1.00
C ASN A 19 -0.88 -13.73 0.83
N SER A 20 -1.81 -12.88 1.26
CA SER A 20 -1.81 -11.45 0.95
C SER A 20 -2.50 -10.64 2.03
N LYS A 21 -2.16 -9.36 2.12
CA LYS A 21 -2.79 -8.41 3.05
C LYS A 21 -3.26 -7.19 2.30
N THR A 22 -4.52 -6.83 2.50
CA THR A 22 -5.15 -5.68 1.85
C THR A 22 -5.25 -4.53 2.84
N PHE A 23 -4.70 -3.40 2.45
CA PHE A 23 -4.69 -2.17 3.22
C PHE A 23 -5.54 -1.13 2.51
N LEU A 24 -6.33 -0.37 3.26
CA LEU A 24 -6.86 0.88 2.77
C LEU A 24 -5.78 1.95 2.98
N VAL A 25 -5.34 2.55 1.88
CA VAL A 25 -4.30 3.57 1.92
C VAL A 25 -4.89 4.87 2.46
N PRO A 26 -4.31 5.47 3.51
CA PRO A 26 -4.80 6.72 4.07
C PRO A 26 -4.54 7.87 3.08
N SER A 27 -5.55 8.16 2.25
CA SER A 27 -5.59 9.28 1.32
C SER A 27 -6.85 10.11 1.55
N LYS A 28 -6.71 11.43 1.50
CA LYS A 28 -7.84 12.37 1.70
C LYS A 28 -8.73 12.53 0.47
N ARG A 29 -8.24 12.14 -0.72
CA ARG A 29 -8.89 12.41 -2.00
C ARG A 29 -9.40 11.16 -2.69
N GLU A 30 -8.82 10.01 -2.40
CA GLU A 30 -9.03 8.77 -3.15
C GLU A 30 -9.18 7.59 -2.19
N ARG A 31 -10.07 6.67 -2.54
CA ARG A 31 -10.24 5.41 -1.82
C ARG A 31 -9.42 4.34 -2.52
N LEU A 32 -8.14 4.28 -2.17
CA LEU A 32 -7.19 3.32 -2.73
C LEU A 32 -7.03 2.12 -1.80
N ALA A 33 -7.41 0.94 -2.25
CA ALA A 33 -7.08 -0.32 -1.58
C ALA A 33 -5.81 -0.90 -2.22
N VAL A 34 -4.88 -1.39 -1.40
CA VAL A 34 -3.65 -2.03 -1.87
C VAL A 34 -3.56 -3.41 -1.27
N LYS A 35 -3.64 -4.43 -2.12
CA LYS A 35 -3.43 -5.83 -1.76
C LYS A 35 -1.97 -6.19 -2.01
N ILE A 36 -1.24 -6.54 -0.97
CA ILE A 36 0.19 -6.88 -1.04
C ILE A 36 0.40 -8.34 -0.66
N ASP A 37 1.08 -9.09 -1.53
CA ASP A 37 1.50 -10.46 -1.20
C ASP A 37 2.43 -10.47 0.01
N LYS A 38 2.24 -11.44 0.92
CA LYS A 38 3.07 -11.58 2.12
C LYS A 38 4.56 -11.73 1.81
N ASP A 39 4.89 -12.32 0.66
CA ASP A 39 6.27 -12.42 0.22
C ASP A 39 6.89 -11.07 -0.18
N VAL A 40 6.08 -10.15 -0.70
CA VAL A 40 6.52 -8.77 -0.97
C VAL A 40 6.65 -8.03 0.35
N LEU A 41 5.72 -8.21 1.29
CA LEU A 41 5.83 -7.64 2.65
C LEU A 41 7.10 -8.12 3.36
N LYS A 42 7.47 -9.40 3.24
CA LYS A 42 8.73 -9.94 3.76
C LYS A 42 9.96 -9.25 3.14
N ARG A 43 9.91 -8.92 1.84
CA ARG A 43 10.98 -8.17 1.15
C ARG A 43 11.00 -6.68 1.52
N LEU A 44 9.86 -6.13 1.89
CA LEU A 44 9.66 -4.76 2.36
C LEU A 44 9.64 -4.68 3.90
N SER A 45 10.43 -5.54 4.56
CA SER A 45 10.58 -5.58 6.02
C SER A 45 10.99 -4.22 6.62
N ASP A 46 11.62 -3.36 5.82
CA ASP A 46 11.86 -1.97 6.15
C ASP A 46 10.60 -1.12 5.94
N LYS A 47 10.04 -0.64 7.05
CA LYS A 47 8.85 0.23 7.09
C LYS A 47 9.03 1.50 6.22
N ARG A 48 10.25 2.01 6.04
CA ARG A 48 10.50 3.18 5.19
C ARG A 48 10.34 2.88 3.70
N LYS A 49 10.74 1.67 3.27
CA LYS A 49 10.58 1.24 1.86
C LYS A 49 9.11 1.02 1.53
N LEU A 50 8.37 0.39 2.45
CA LEU A 50 6.92 0.23 2.32
C LEU A 50 6.22 1.59 2.23
N GLU A 51 6.59 2.53 3.11
CA GLU A 51 6.02 3.89 3.09
C GLU A 51 6.30 4.61 1.77
N ARG A 52 7.53 4.57 1.28
CA ARG A 52 7.92 5.15 -0.01
C ARG A 52 7.12 4.55 -1.15
N MET A 53 6.99 3.23 -1.17
CA MET A 53 6.25 2.51 -2.21
C MET A 53 4.79 2.96 -2.26
N LEU A 54 4.13 3.03 -1.10
CA LEU A 54 2.74 3.44 -1.00
C LEU A 54 2.54 4.92 -1.34
N LYS A 55 3.47 5.80 -0.99
CA LYS A 55 3.44 7.20 -1.43
C LYS A 55 3.57 7.34 -2.94
N ASN A 56 4.44 6.54 -3.56
CA ASN A 56 4.58 6.50 -5.02
C ASN A 56 3.27 6.03 -5.68
N LEU A 57 2.62 5.00 -5.13
CA LEU A 57 1.31 4.51 -5.57
C LEU A 57 0.24 5.61 -5.53
N ILE A 58 0.10 6.31 -4.40
CA ILE A 58 -0.85 7.44 -4.30
C ILE A 58 -0.52 8.50 -5.35
N LYS A 59 0.75 8.83 -5.54
CA LYS A 59 1.18 9.85 -6.51
C LYS A 59 0.87 9.43 -7.96
N MET A 60 0.95 8.15 -8.28
CA MET A 60 0.63 7.61 -9.60
C MET A 60 -0.89 7.57 -9.85
N ASN A 61 -1.67 7.18 -8.83
CA ASN A 61 -3.12 7.04 -8.93
C ASN A 61 -3.89 8.37 -8.80
N SER A 62 -3.23 9.40 -8.26
CA SER A 62 -3.72 10.77 -8.02
C SER A 62 -4.45 11.47 -9.19
N LYS A 63 -4.41 10.91 -10.41
CA LYS A 63 -4.79 11.63 -11.64
C LYS A 63 -6.08 11.16 -12.29
N SER A 64 -6.68 10.02 -11.92
CA SER A 64 -7.89 9.56 -12.63
C SER A 64 -8.81 8.60 -11.90
N THR A 65 -8.43 8.01 -10.76
CA THR A 65 -9.18 6.88 -10.20
C THR A 65 -9.66 7.17 -8.78
N THR A 66 -10.98 7.26 -8.60
CA THR A 66 -11.62 7.58 -7.31
C THR A 66 -11.68 6.38 -6.37
N GLU A 67 -11.83 5.17 -6.93
CA GLU A 67 -11.84 3.89 -6.20
C GLU A 67 -11.08 2.83 -7.02
N GLU A 68 -9.96 2.35 -6.51
CA GLU A 68 -9.13 1.34 -7.17
C GLU A 68 -8.54 0.35 -6.15
N THR A 69 -8.43 -0.92 -6.54
CA THR A 69 -7.68 -1.93 -5.78
C THR A 69 -6.42 -2.31 -6.55
N ILE A 70 -5.26 -1.92 -6.05
CA ILE A 70 -3.97 -2.30 -6.64
C ILE A 70 -3.48 -3.59 -6.02
N ASN A 71 -3.20 -4.57 -6.87
CA ASN A 71 -2.57 -5.83 -6.47
C ASN A 71 -1.05 -5.75 -6.66
N ILE A 72 -0.29 -5.89 -5.57
CA ILE A 72 1.17 -5.88 -5.55
C ILE A 72 1.70 -7.28 -5.23
N ASN A 73 2.43 -7.83 -6.18
CA ASN A 73 3.05 -9.15 -6.13
C ASN A 73 4.55 -9.07 -6.45
N LYS A 74 5.24 -10.20 -6.35
CA LYS A 74 6.70 -10.28 -6.62
C LYS A 74 7.12 -9.80 -8.01
N ARG A 75 6.22 -9.78 -8.99
CA ARG A 75 6.53 -9.41 -10.38
C ARG A 75 6.44 -7.90 -10.59
N ASN A 76 5.45 -7.24 -9.98
CA ASN A 76 5.17 -5.82 -10.23
C ASN A 76 5.64 -4.87 -9.11
N PHE A 77 6.02 -5.37 -7.92
CA PHE A 77 6.40 -4.48 -6.80
C PHE A 77 7.55 -3.51 -7.12
N ARG A 78 8.45 -3.88 -8.05
CA ARG A 78 9.56 -3.03 -8.51
C ARG A 78 9.12 -1.76 -9.22
N ILE A 79 7.91 -1.72 -9.78
CA ILE A 79 7.35 -0.52 -10.43
C ILE A 79 7.12 0.60 -9.40
N PHE A 80 6.90 0.21 -8.14
CA PHE A 80 6.43 1.11 -7.10
C PHE A 80 7.52 1.54 -6.10
N ILE A 81 8.71 0.93 -6.10
CA ILE A 81 9.86 1.29 -5.22
C ILE A 81 10.60 2.51 -5.78
#